data_AF-V7Q0U5-F1
#
_entry.id   AF-V7Q0U5-F1
#
_cell.length_a   1.000
_cell.length_b   1.000
_cell.length_c   1.000
_cell.angle_alpha   90.00
_cell.angle_beta   90.00
_cell.angle_gamma   90.00
#
_symmetry.space_group_name_H-M   'P 1'
#
loop_
_entity.id
_entity.type
_entity.pdbx_description
1 polymer ?
#
loop_
_entity_poly.entity_id
_entity_poly.type
_entity_poly.pdbx_seq_one_letter_code
_entity_poly.pdbx_strand_id
1 'polypeptide(L)'
;MKKDLIDMFELDKLPGDKTEEMVERLGRLIFQATLVRSIPLLSEENQKEYEKLIDSEKGGDEMFKFLQEKVPGFENILKEESEALRLQMSEGFSESGLE
;
A
#
# COMPACT_ATOMS: atom_id res chain seq x y z
N MET A 1 -4.91 0.27 9.42
CA MET A 1 -4.84 0.61 7.98
C MET A 1 -5.99 1.48 7.49
N LYS A 2 -7.27 1.03 7.47
CA LYS A 2 -8.40 1.88 6.96
C LYS A 2 -8.47 3.27 7.62
N LYS A 3 -8.41 3.32 8.96
CA LYS A 3 -8.40 4.60 9.70
C LYS A 3 -7.18 5.46 9.35
N ASP A 4 -6.00 4.86 9.26
CA ASP A 4 -4.77 5.58 8.92
C ASP A 4 -4.84 6.22 7.54
N LEU A 5 -5.44 5.55 6.55
CA LEU A 5 -5.66 6.10 5.21
C LEU A 5 -6.68 7.25 5.22
N ILE A 6 -7.76 7.12 5.99
CA ILE A 6 -8.75 8.21 6.12
C ILE A 6 -8.12 9.45 6.72
N ASP A 7 -7.38 9.29 7.84
CA ASP A 7 -6.74 10.41 8.53
C ASP A 7 -5.59 11.02 7.69
N MET A 8 -4.78 10.19 7.01
CA MET A 8 -3.61 10.64 6.25
C MET A 8 -3.98 11.42 4.98
N PHE A 9 -5.07 11.03 4.32
CA PHE A 9 -5.55 11.62 3.07
C PHE A 9 -6.79 12.51 3.26
N GLU A 10 -7.19 12.80 4.51
CA GLU A 10 -8.34 13.66 4.87
C GLU A 10 -9.65 13.23 4.17
N LEU A 11 -9.87 11.92 4.05
CA LEU A 11 -11.00 11.36 3.29
C LEU A 11 -12.33 11.49 4.04
N ASP A 12 -12.31 11.84 5.34
CA ASP A 12 -13.51 12.05 6.16
C ASP A 12 -14.41 13.18 5.64
N LYS A 13 -13.87 14.03 4.76
CA LYS A 13 -14.60 15.11 4.08
C LYS A 13 -15.44 14.61 2.90
N LEU A 14 -15.28 13.35 2.48
CA LEU A 14 -16.02 12.76 1.37
C LEU A 14 -17.30 12.07 1.87
N PRO A 15 -18.33 11.92 1.00
CA PRO A 15 -19.45 11.01 1.26
C PRO A 15 -18.97 9.59 1.58
N GLY A 16 -19.72 8.85 2.39
CA GLY A 16 -19.31 7.52 2.88
C GLY A 16 -18.95 6.54 1.76
N ASP A 17 -19.75 6.47 0.70
CA ASP A 17 -19.50 5.62 -0.47
C ASP A 17 -18.18 5.98 -1.17
N LYS A 18 -17.90 7.27 -1.34
CA LYS A 18 -16.65 7.75 -1.93
C LYS A 18 -15.45 7.55 -1.03
N THR A 19 -15.64 7.64 0.29
CA THR A 19 -14.59 7.37 1.26
C THR A 19 -14.14 5.92 1.15
N GLU A 20 -15.08 4.98 1.07
CA GLU A 20 -14.76 3.55 0.96
C GLU A 20 -14.05 3.23 -0.36
N GLU A 21 -14.55 3.74 -1.48
CA GLU A 21 -13.90 3.58 -2.79
C GLU A 21 -12.46 4.12 -2.79
N MET A 22 -12.26 5.31 -2.21
CA MET A 22 -10.93 5.94 -2.15
C MET A 22 -9.99 5.19 -1.22
N VAL A 23 -10.46 4.69 -0.08
CA VAL A 23 -9.67 3.85 0.84
C VAL A 23 -9.21 2.58 0.13
N GLU A 24 -10.08 1.89 -0.61
CA GLU A 24 -9.72 0.68 -1.34
C GLU A 24 -8.69 0.98 -2.43
N ARG A 25 -8.89 2.05 -3.20
CA ARG A 25 -7.97 2.46 -4.26
C ARG A 25 -6.59 2.83 -3.71
N LEU A 26 -6.53 3.65 -2.67
CA LEU A 26 -5.28 4.08 -2.04
C LEU A 26 -4.57 2.89 -1.38
N GLY A 27 -5.30 2.06 -0.66
CA GLY A 27 -4.77 0.84 -0.06
C GLY A 27 -4.11 -0.08 -1.09
N ARG A 28 -4.74 -0.26 -2.25
CA ARG A 28 -4.19 -1.05 -3.35
C ARG A 28 -2.90 -0.45 -3.91
N LEU A 29 -2.86 0.87 -4.15
CA LEU A 29 -1.67 1.54 -4.69
C LEU A 29 -0.48 1.44 -3.73
N ILE A 30 -0.71 1.70 -2.44
CA ILE A 30 0.31 1.59 -1.39
C ILE A 30 0.82 0.15 -1.29
N PHE A 31 -0.09 -0.83 -1.31
CA PHE A 31 0.31 -2.23 -1.25
C PHE A 31 1.13 -2.66 -2.46
N GLN A 32 0.76 -2.22 -3.68
CA GLN A 32 1.54 -2.49 -4.90
C GLN A 32 2.94 -1.88 -4.84
N ALA A 33 3.07 -0.64 -4.38
CA ALA A 33 4.37 0.01 -4.23
C ALA A 33 5.23 -0.69 -3.15
N THR A 34 4.59 -1.07 -2.04
CA THR A 34 5.23 -1.84 -0.97
C THR A 34 5.73 -3.19 -1.47
N LEU A 35 4.96 -3.91 -2.28
CA LEU A 35 5.36 -5.17 -2.90
C LEU A 35 6.63 -5.03 -3.73
N VAL A 36 6.71 -4.01 -4.57
CA VAL A 36 7.86 -3.75 -5.46
C VAL A 36 9.16 -3.57 -4.66
N ARG A 37 9.11 -2.87 -3.52
CA ARG A 37 10.28 -2.70 -2.63
C ARG A 37 10.56 -3.92 -1.76
N SER A 38 9.53 -4.68 -1.40
CA SER A 38 9.62 -5.79 -0.45
C SER A 38 10.13 -7.08 -1.07
N ILE A 39 9.73 -7.41 -2.29
CA ILE A 39 10.10 -8.66 -2.97
C ILE A 39 11.63 -8.81 -3.10
N PRO A 40 12.41 -7.79 -3.51
CA PRO A 40 13.86 -7.90 -3.62
C PRO A 40 14.59 -8.11 -2.28
N LEU A 41 13.94 -7.82 -1.16
CA LEU A 41 14.50 -7.98 0.19
C LEU A 41 14.27 -9.38 0.75
N LEU A 42 13.45 -10.19 0.09
CA LEU A 42 13.26 -11.59 0.45
C LEU A 42 14.51 -12.39 0.08
N SER A 43 14.89 -13.32 0.96
CA SER A 43 15.84 -14.38 0.63
C SER A 43 15.33 -15.23 -0.55
N GLU A 44 16.22 -15.92 -1.26
CA GLU A 44 15.84 -16.84 -2.35
C GLU A 44 14.80 -17.91 -1.94
N GLU A 45 14.87 -18.42 -0.71
CA GLU A 45 13.88 -19.37 -0.18
C GLU A 45 12.49 -18.72 -0.08
N ASN A 46 12.41 -17.57 0.60
CA ASN A 46 11.17 -16.80 0.72
C ASN A 46 10.61 -16.31 -0.63
N GLN A 47 11.44 -16.02 -1.64
CA GLN A 47 10.95 -15.68 -2.98
C GLN A 47 10.17 -16.86 -3.61
N LYS A 48 10.64 -18.10 -3.43
CA LYS A 48 9.92 -19.30 -3.88
C LYS A 48 8.63 -19.54 -3.10
N GLU A 49 8.60 -19.19 -1.80
CA GLU A 49 7.35 -19.22 -1.04
C GLU A 49 6.37 -18.17 -1.54
N TYR A 50 6.85 -16.97 -1.85
CA TYR A 50 6.06 -15.89 -2.43
C TYR A 50 5.45 -16.27 -3.79
N GLU A 51 6.20 -16.91 -4.69
CA GLU A 51 5.68 -17.40 -5.98
C GLU A 51 4.49 -18.36 -5.79
N LYS A 52 4.56 -19.26 -4.81
CA LYS A 52 3.45 -20.17 -4.48
C LYS A 52 2.23 -19.45 -3.91
N LEU A 53 2.43 -18.35 -3.20
CA LEU A 53 1.35 -17.53 -2.65
C LEU A 53 0.60 -16.78 -3.75
N ILE A 54 1.32 -16.29 -4.77
CA ILE A 54 0.70 -15.63 -5.94
C ILE A 54 -0.26 -16.58 -6.67
N ASP A 55 0.14 -17.85 -6.84
CA ASP A 55 -0.67 -18.86 -7.53
C ASP A 55 -1.82 -19.42 -6.68
N SER A 56 -1.90 -19.03 -5.40
CA SER A 56 -2.93 -19.51 -4.48
C SER A 56 -4.13 -18.56 -4.41
N GLU A 57 -5.34 -19.10 -4.24
CA GLU A 57 -6.57 -18.31 -4.00
C GLU A 57 -6.55 -17.51 -2.68
N LYS A 58 -5.47 -17.59 -1.90
CA LYS A 58 -5.34 -17.07 -0.54
C LYS A 58 -5.26 -15.54 -0.42
N GLY A 59 -5.33 -14.82 -1.54
CA GLY A 59 -5.63 -13.39 -1.57
C GLY A 59 -4.55 -12.46 -0.98
N GLY A 60 -4.88 -11.16 -0.91
CA GLY A 60 -3.95 -10.11 -0.51
C GLY A 60 -3.55 -10.13 0.97
N ASP A 61 -4.41 -10.64 1.86
CA ASP A 61 -4.15 -10.67 3.30
C ASP A 61 -3.05 -11.66 3.71
N GLU A 62 -3.04 -12.87 3.14
CA GLU A 62 -1.96 -13.84 3.43
C GLU A 62 -0.62 -13.36 2.86
N MET A 63 -0.64 -12.72 1.68
CA MET A 63 0.55 -12.10 1.09
C MET A 63 1.08 -10.96 1.96
N PHE A 64 0.19 -10.11 2.50
CA PHE A 64 0.58 -9.03 3.40
C PHE A 64 1.24 -9.57 4.67
N LYS A 65 0.64 -10.58 5.32
CA LYS A 65 1.20 -11.22 6.52
C LYS A 65 2.58 -11.84 6.23
N PHE A 66 2.69 -12.57 5.13
CA PHE A 66 3.94 -13.18 4.72
C PHE A 66 5.07 -12.14 4.60
N LEU A 67 4.80 -11.02 3.92
CA LEU A 67 5.80 -9.97 3.75
C LEU A 67 6.13 -9.28 5.07
N GLN A 68 5.12 -9.02 5.91
CA GLN A 68 5.34 -8.45 7.23
C GLN A 68 6.25 -9.33 8.11
N GLU A 69 6.14 -10.66 8.01
CA GLU A 69 6.99 -11.58 8.77
C GLU A 69 8.38 -11.77 8.16
N LYS A 70 8.49 -11.80 6.83
CA LYS A 70 9.72 -12.19 6.12
C LYS A 70 10.58 -11.02 5.66
N VAL A 71 10.05 -9.80 5.60
CA VAL A 71 10.78 -8.61 5.12
C VAL A 71 11.18 -7.74 6.31
N PRO A 72 12.49 -7.64 6.61
CA PRO A 72 12.97 -6.75 7.67
C PRO A 72 12.59 -5.30 7.39
N GLY A 73 11.94 -4.64 8.35
CA GLY A 73 11.52 -3.25 8.20
C GLY A 73 10.31 -3.04 7.28
N PHE A 74 9.52 -4.08 7.01
CA PHE A 74 8.31 -3.97 6.19
C PHE A 74 7.38 -2.82 6.58
N GLU A 75 7.16 -2.60 7.88
CA GLU A 75 6.32 -1.50 8.37
C GLU A 75 6.87 -0.12 8.01
N ASN A 76 8.20 0.04 7.96
CA ASN A 76 8.82 1.28 7.52
C ASN A 76 8.60 1.48 6.02
N ILE A 77 8.77 0.43 5.21
CA ILE A 77 8.50 0.49 3.76
C ILE A 77 7.04 0.91 3.53
N LEU A 78 6.10 0.25 4.22
CA LEU A 78 4.68 0.58 4.11
C LEU A 78 4.39 2.05 4.46
N LYS A 79 5.02 2.56 5.52
CA LYS A 79 4.89 3.95 5.93
C LYS A 79 5.48 4.90 4.89
N GLU A 80 6.69 4.64 4.42
CA GLU A 80 7.37 5.43 3.39
C GLU A 80 6.56 5.48 2.09
N GLU A 81 6.02 4.36 1.63
CA GLU A 81 5.18 4.32 0.42
C GLU A 81 3.85 5.07 0.62
N SER A 82 3.28 5.02 1.82
CA SER A 82 2.07 5.79 2.17
C SER A 82 2.36 7.31 2.13
N GLU A 83 3.48 7.74 2.71
CA GLU A 83 3.91 9.13 2.71
C GLU A 83 4.30 9.61 1.29
N ALA A 84 4.99 8.78 0.51
CA ALA A 84 5.36 9.07 -0.87
C ALA A 84 4.12 9.26 -1.75
N LEU A 85 3.11 8.39 -1.62
CA LEU A 85 1.85 8.54 -2.36
C LEU A 85 1.12 9.82 -1.94
N ARG A 86 1.08 10.14 -0.64
CA ARG A 86 0.48 11.37 -0.13
C ARG A 86 1.14 12.62 -0.72
N LEU A 87 2.47 12.65 -0.77
CA LEU A 87 3.24 13.75 -1.36
C LEU A 87 2.97 13.87 -2.86
N GLN A 88 3.03 12.76 -3.61
CA GLN A 88 2.74 12.75 -5.05
C GLN A 88 1.34 13.26 -5.36
N MET A 89 0.34 12.92 -4.55
CA MET A 89 -1.01 13.44 -4.72
C MET A 89 -1.06 14.94 -4.44
N SER A 90 -0.43 15.42 -3.37
CA SER A 90 -0.37 16.86 -3.05
C SER A 90 0.38 17.68 -4.13
N GLU A 91 1.45 17.13 -4.69
CA GLU A 91 2.26 17.77 -5.73
C GLU A 91 1.57 17.70 -7.10
N GLY A 92 0.89 16.59 -7.42
CA GLY A 92 0.09 16.44 -8.64
C GLY A 92 -1.11 17.40 -8.71
N PHE A 93 -1.66 17.81 -7.57
CA PHE A 93 -2.63 18.91 -7.49
C PHE A 93 -2.00 20.28 -7.75
N SER A 94 -0.71 20.47 -7.41
CA SER A 94 0.01 21.72 -7.59
C SER A 94 0.47 21.95 -9.03
N GLU A 95 0.82 20.88 -9.76
CA GLU A 95 1.19 20.97 -11.18
C GLU A 95 -0.02 21.02 -12.14
N SER A 96 -1.21 20.57 -11.69
CA SER A 96 -2.43 20.55 -12.52
C SER A 96 -3.24 21.85 -12.55
N GLY A 97 -2.77 22.91 -11.87
CA GLY A 97 -3.26 24.28 -12.03
C GLY A 97 -4.78 24.46 -11.85
N LEU A 98 -5.23 24.51 -10.61
CA LEU A 98 -6.45 25.23 -10.23
C LEU A 98 -6.16 26.03 -8.95
N GLU A 99 -5.47 27.16 -9.13
CA GLU A 99 -5.58 28.34 -8.25
C GLU A 99 -6.90 29.07 -8.51
#